data_AF-A0AA44A5T6-F1
#
_entry.id   AF-A0AA44A5T6-F1
#
_cell.length_a   1.000
_cell.length_b   1.000
_cell.length_c   1.000
_cell.angle_alpha   90.00
_cell.angle_beta   90.00
_cell.angle_gamma   90.00
#
_symmetry.space_group_name_H-M   'P 1'
#
loop_
_entity.id
_entity.type
_entity.pdbx_description
1 polymer ?
#
loop_
_entity_poly.entity_id
_entity_poly.type
_entity_poly.pdbx_seq_one_letter_code
_entity_poly.pdbx_strand_id
1 'polypeptide(L)'
;LFLDEPTAMLDVQATEDLWTKLIELWEDQTVVIVEHKVKHIWNHVDRVILMDYNGNIIADECPEIILQKYVHLLSEYGVWHPRAWEFAPSRVDFPTTNSHLLQFKNGRIIRGKSTLLSFSDLEIGLGEWITITGANGSGKTTLLESIMQLIKYQGDVYFENQRLTKIKHAAK
;
A
#
# COMPACT_ATOMS: atom_id res chain seq x y z
N LEU A 1 9.61 -25.90 -5.26
CA LEU A 1 9.17 -24.96 -4.21
C LEU A 1 7.83 -24.35 -4.62
N PHE A 2 6.85 -24.25 -3.72
CA PHE A 2 5.57 -23.58 -3.97
C PHE A 2 5.48 -22.36 -3.05
N LEU A 3 5.25 -21.18 -3.63
CA LEU A 3 5.11 -19.92 -2.91
C LEU A 3 3.71 -19.35 -3.18
N ASP A 4 2.91 -19.20 -2.13
CA ASP A 4 1.55 -18.68 -2.19
C ASP A 4 1.52 -17.28 -1.56
N GLU A 5 1.43 -16.25 -2.40
CA GLU A 5 1.52 -14.82 -2.05
C GLU A 5 2.61 -14.49 -1.00
N PRO A 6 3.88 -14.88 -1.25
CA PRO A 6 4.96 -14.71 -0.27
C PRO A 6 5.23 -13.24 0.09
N THR A 7 4.81 -12.28 -0.73
CA THR A 7 4.98 -10.83 -0.49
C THR A 7 3.78 -10.18 0.20
N ALA A 8 2.78 -10.97 0.61
CA ALA A 8 1.61 -10.47 1.31
C ALA A 8 2.04 -9.67 2.57
N MET A 9 1.39 -8.52 2.77
CA MET A 9 1.65 -7.59 3.88
C MET A 9 3.05 -6.97 3.94
N LEU A 10 3.93 -7.19 2.94
CA LEU A 10 5.22 -6.55 2.87
C LEU A 10 5.16 -5.19 2.18
N ASP A 11 5.97 -4.25 2.66
CA ASP A 11 6.27 -3.02 1.94
C ASP A 11 7.24 -3.28 0.78
N VAL A 12 7.48 -2.27 -0.05
CA VAL A 12 8.31 -2.39 -1.27
C VAL A 12 9.73 -2.86 -0.95
N GLN A 13 10.34 -2.34 0.11
CA GLN A 13 11.72 -2.68 0.46
C GLN A 13 11.81 -4.10 1.02
N ALA A 14 10.91 -4.48 1.92
CA ALA A 14 10.85 -5.84 2.44
C ALA A 14 10.53 -6.88 1.34
N THR A 15 9.74 -6.49 0.34
CA THR A 15 9.44 -7.32 -0.84
C THR A 15 10.69 -7.55 -1.69
N GLU A 16 11.46 -6.50 -1.97
CA GLU A 16 12.75 -6.61 -2.70
C GLU A 16 13.76 -7.50 -1.96
N ASP A 17 13.89 -7.31 -0.65
CA ASP A 17 14.79 -8.10 0.19
C ASP A 17 14.39 -9.59 0.22
N LEU A 18 13.08 -9.87 0.26
CA LEU A 18 12.58 -11.24 0.20
C LEU A 18 12.93 -11.91 -1.13
N TRP A 19 12.64 -11.24 -2.25
CA TRP A 19 12.93 -11.82 -3.57
C TRP A 19 14.41 -12.05 -3.77
N THR A 20 15.26 -11.10 -3.38
CA THR A 20 16.72 -11.24 -3.47
C THR A 20 17.19 -12.52 -2.79
N LYS A 21 16.76 -12.74 -1.53
CA LYS A 21 17.12 -13.95 -0.77
C LYS A 21 16.54 -15.22 -1.35
N LEU A 22 15.30 -15.19 -1.85
CA LEU A 22 14.68 -16.37 -2.44
C LEU A 22 15.40 -16.78 -3.72
N ILE A 23 15.71 -15.82 -4.60
CA ILE A 23 16.44 -16.05 -5.85
C ILE A 23 17.82 -16.66 -5.56
N GLU A 24 18.54 -16.17 -4.53
CA GLU A 24 19.83 -16.73 -4.11
C GLU A 24 19.74 -18.20 -3.66
N LEU A 25 18.58 -18.66 -3.20
CA LEU A 25 18.35 -20.04 -2.76
C LEU A 25 17.85 -20.94 -3.89
N TRP A 26 17.53 -20.38 -5.05
CA TRP A 26 16.99 -21.13 -6.19
C TRP A 26 18.12 -21.65 -7.08
N GLU A 27 18.67 -22.81 -6.75
CA GLU A 27 19.54 -23.58 -7.65
C GLU A 27 18.83 -24.88 -8.09
N ASP A 28 18.81 -25.15 -9.40
CA ASP A 28 18.34 -26.40 -10.01
C ASP A 28 16.97 -26.93 -9.54
N GLN A 29 16.04 -26.04 -9.20
CA GLN A 29 14.71 -26.39 -8.74
C GLN A 29 13.59 -25.67 -9.50
N THR A 30 12.48 -26.37 -9.73
CA THR A 30 11.25 -25.74 -10.21
C THR A 30 10.56 -24.99 -9.07
N VAL A 31 10.32 -23.70 -9.27
CA VAL A 31 9.60 -22.83 -8.35
C VAL A 31 8.27 -22.42 -9.00
N VAL A 32 7.18 -22.58 -8.26
CA VAL A 32 5.85 -22.10 -8.65
C VAL A 32 5.46 -20.99 -7.68
N ILE A 33 5.06 -19.85 -8.22
CA ILE A 33 4.77 -18.63 -7.48
C ILE A 33 3.37 -18.17 -7.84
N VAL A 34 2.53 -17.97 -6.82
CA VAL A 34 1.25 -17.27 -6.95
C VAL A 34 1.45 -15.87 -6.39
N GLU A 35 1.31 -14.86 -7.23
CA GLU A 35 1.53 -13.46 -6.86
C GLU A 35 0.72 -12.50 -7.74
N HIS A 36 0.32 -11.38 -7.14
CA HIS A 36 -0.20 -10.23 -7.86
C HIS A 36 0.79 -9.05 -7.83
N LYS A 37 1.87 -9.12 -7.02
CA LYS A 37 2.95 -8.11 -7.00
C LYS A 37 4.23 -8.61 -7.65
N VAL A 38 4.19 -8.70 -8.97
CA VAL A 38 5.20 -9.42 -9.75
C VAL A 38 6.34 -8.56 -10.27
N LYS A 39 6.27 -7.22 -10.14
CA LYS A 39 7.29 -6.28 -10.67
C LYS A 39 8.73 -6.68 -10.32
N HIS A 40 8.98 -7.08 -9.08
CA HIS A 40 10.34 -7.34 -8.58
C HIS A 40 10.87 -8.72 -8.97
N ILE A 41 9.99 -9.67 -9.29
CA ILE A 41 10.38 -11.03 -9.70
C ILE A 41 10.28 -11.26 -11.22
N TRP A 42 9.72 -10.29 -11.96
CA TRP A 42 9.38 -10.42 -13.37
C TRP A 42 10.55 -10.88 -14.27
N ASN A 43 11.76 -10.40 -13.99
CA ASN A 43 12.94 -10.72 -14.79
C ASN A 43 13.61 -12.06 -14.41
N HIS A 44 13.05 -12.78 -13.45
CA HIS A 44 13.58 -14.07 -12.94
C HIS A 44 12.63 -15.24 -13.20
N VAL A 45 11.52 -15.02 -13.90
CA VAL A 45 10.56 -16.07 -14.26
C VAL A 45 10.63 -16.37 -15.74
N ASP A 46 10.54 -17.65 -16.11
CA ASP A 46 10.61 -18.08 -17.52
C ASP A 46 9.22 -18.24 -18.16
N ARG A 47 8.17 -18.34 -17.33
CA ARG A 47 6.80 -18.65 -17.74
C ARG A 47 5.80 -17.98 -16.79
N VAL A 48 4.73 -17.43 -17.35
CA VAL A 48 3.65 -16.76 -16.62
C VAL A 48 2.32 -17.36 -17.05
N ILE A 49 1.55 -17.83 -16.06
CA ILE A 49 0.20 -18.33 -16.26
C ILE A 49 -0.76 -17.29 -15.69
N LEU A 50 -1.61 -16.71 -16.54
CA LEU A 50 -2.64 -15.76 -16.14
C LEU A 50 -3.97 -16.49 -15.96
N MET A 51 -4.61 -16.31 -14.81
CA MET A 51 -5.91 -16.91 -14.50
C MET A 51 -6.98 -15.83 -14.34
N ASP A 52 -8.21 -16.12 -14.78
CA ASP A 52 -9.38 -15.26 -14.54
C ASP A 52 -10.01 -15.51 -13.16
N TYR A 53 -11.03 -14.72 -12.80
CA TYR A 53 -11.78 -14.88 -11.55
C TYR A 53 -12.58 -16.20 -11.45
N ASN A 54 -12.78 -16.91 -12.56
CA ASN A 54 -13.45 -18.22 -12.59
C ASN A 54 -12.45 -19.38 -12.48
N GLY A 55 -11.15 -19.08 -12.42
CA GLY A 55 -10.07 -20.08 -12.38
C GLY A 55 -9.67 -20.63 -13.75
N ASN A 56 -10.09 -20.00 -14.85
CA ASN A 56 -9.67 -20.40 -16.20
C ASN A 56 -8.29 -19.81 -16.52
N ILE A 57 -7.44 -20.57 -17.21
CA ILE A 57 -6.18 -20.07 -17.76
C ILE A 57 -6.49 -19.25 -19.01
N ILE A 58 -6.15 -17.96 -18.96
CA ILE A 58 -6.34 -17.00 -20.06
C ILE A 58 -5.07 -16.92 -20.92
N ALA A 59 -3.90 -17.04 -20.29
CA ALA A 59 -2.61 -17.00 -20.96
C ALA A 59 -1.62 -17.91 -20.24
N ASP A 60 -0.70 -18.48 -21.01
CA ASP A 60 0.35 -19.37 -20.55
C ASP A 60 1.56 -19.22 -21.49
N GLU A 61 2.39 -18.22 -21.19
CA GLU A 61 3.39 -17.71 -22.13
C GLU A 61 4.63 -17.21 -21.38
N CYS A 62 5.70 -16.86 -22.11
CA CYS A 62 6.85 -16.18 -21.52
C CYS A 62 6.52 -14.73 -21.12
N PRO A 63 7.26 -14.12 -20.17
CA PRO A 63 6.96 -12.78 -19.65
C PRO A 63 6.91 -11.69 -20.73
N GLU A 64 7.75 -11.79 -21.76
CA GLU A 64 7.78 -10.83 -22.87
C GLU A 64 6.47 -10.82 -23.66
N ILE A 65 5.94 -12.01 -23.97
CA ILE A 65 4.67 -12.16 -24.69
C ILE A 65 3.52 -11.67 -23.81
N ILE A 66 3.56 -11.92 -22.50
CA ILE A 66 2.56 -11.40 -21.57
C ILE A 66 2.54 -9.87 -21.57
N LEU A 67 3.69 -9.20 -21.46
CA LEU A 67 3.77 -7.73 -21.50
C LEU A 67 3.42 -7.13 -22.87
N GLN A 68 3.51 -7.91 -23.94
CA GLN A 68 3.15 -7.44 -25.28
C GLN A 68 1.65 -7.59 -25.57
N LYS A 69 1.07 -8.77 -25.27
CA LYS A 69 -0.29 -9.13 -25.69
C LYS A 69 -1.33 -8.95 -24.59
N TYR A 70 -0.96 -9.13 -23.33
CA TYR A 70 -1.91 -9.27 -22.21
C TYR A 70 -1.72 -8.22 -21.11
N VAL A 71 -0.87 -7.21 -21.33
CA VAL A 71 -0.56 -6.16 -20.35
C VAL A 71 -1.80 -5.41 -19.85
N HIS A 72 -2.80 -5.22 -20.69
CA HIS A 72 -4.06 -4.58 -20.33
C HIS A 72 -4.84 -5.42 -19.32
N LEU A 73 -4.88 -6.75 -19.48
CA LEU A 73 -5.52 -7.67 -18.53
C LEU A 73 -4.79 -7.69 -17.18
N LEU A 74 -3.46 -7.63 -17.19
CA LEU A 74 -2.69 -7.53 -15.94
C LEU A 74 -3.11 -6.29 -15.14
N SER A 75 -3.22 -5.14 -15.80
CA SER A 75 -3.67 -3.89 -15.16
C SER A 75 -5.14 -3.97 -14.73
N GLU A 76 -6.02 -4.53 -15.56
CA GLU A 76 -7.44 -4.72 -15.25
C GLU A 76 -7.64 -5.58 -13.98
N TYR A 77 -6.86 -6.65 -13.84
CA TYR A 77 -6.89 -7.52 -12.67
C TYR A 77 -6.06 -7.02 -11.49
N GLY A 78 -5.48 -5.81 -11.58
CA GLY A 78 -4.74 -5.19 -10.49
C GLY A 78 -3.37 -5.80 -10.21
N VAL A 79 -2.78 -6.51 -11.17
CA VAL A 79 -1.43 -7.08 -11.07
C VAL A 79 -0.39 -5.97 -11.19
N TRP A 80 0.53 -5.87 -10.24
CA TRP A 80 1.61 -4.89 -10.26
C TRP A 80 2.77 -5.40 -11.11
N HIS A 81 2.67 -5.20 -12.42
CA HIS A 81 3.66 -5.60 -13.41
C HIS A 81 4.64 -4.44 -13.75
N PRO A 82 5.77 -4.70 -14.45
CA PRO A 82 6.77 -3.67 -14.77
C PRO A 82 6.24 -2.43 -15.49
N ARG A 83 5.16 -2.58 -16.27
CA ARG A 83 4.50 -1.53 -17.06
C ARG A 83 3.25 -0.94 -16.39
N ALA A 84 2.97 -1.27 -15.13
CA ALA A 84 1.72 -0.88 -14.47
C ALA A 84 1.49 0.63 -14.43
N TRP A 85 2.57 1.42 -14.37
CA TRP A 85 2.49 2.89 -14.38
C TRP A 85 2.04 3.49 -15.71
N GLU A 86 2.11 2.75 -16.82
CA GLU A 86 1.56 3.19 -18.11
C GLU A 86 0.03 3.24 -18.09
N PHE A 87 -0.60 2.52 -17.16
CA PHE A 87 -2.04 2.45 -16.94
C PHE A 87 -2.48 3.26 -15.72
N ALA A 88 -1.59 4.07 -15.16
CA ALA A 88 -1.92 4.91 -14.01
C ALA A 88 -3.04 5.90 -14.36
N PRO A 89 -3.99 6.14 -13.45
CA PRO A 89 -5.02 7.12 -13.67
C PRO A 89 -4.41 8.51 -13.89
N SER A 90 -4.99 9.27 -14.80
CA SER A 90 -4.60 10.67 -14.98
C SER A 90 -4.93 11.48 -13.74
N ARG A 91 -4.08 12.46 -13.42
CA ARG A 91 -4.33 13.38 -12.32
C ARG A 91 -5.68 14.08 -12.54
N VAL A 92 -6.53 14.01 -11.53
CA VAL A 92 -7.76 14.80 -11.46
C VAL A 92 -7.46 16.02 -10.61
N ASP A 93 -7.63 17.22 -11.18
CA ASP A 93 -7.50 18.45 -10.43
C ASP A 93 -8.79 18.70 -9.64
N PHE A 94 -8.68 18.65 -8.32
CA PHE A 94 -9.75 19.04 -7.43
C PHE A 94 -9.59 20.53 -7.09
N PRO A 95 -10.67 21.35 -7.16
CA PRO A 95 -10.61 22.72 -6.72
C PRO A 95 -10.24 22.75 -5.23
N THR A 96 -9.06 23.23 -4.92
CA THR A 96 -8.61 23.43 -3.53
C THR A 96 -9.23 24.71 -3.01
N THR A 97 -10.08 24.58 -1.99
CA THR A 97 -10.48 25.71 -1.16
C THR A 97 -9.45 25.88 -0.05
N ASN A 98 -9.18 27.13 0.36
CA ASN A 98 -8.29 27.46 1.48
C ASN A 98 -8.88 27.07 2.86
N SER A 99 -9.77 26.08 2.88
CA SER A 99 -10.44 25.57 4.07
C SER A 99 -9.66 24.40 4.62
N HIS A 100 -9.11 24.56 5.82
CA HIS A 100 -8.55 23.46 6.59
C HIS A 100 -9.67 22.52 7.01
N LEU A 101 -9.66 21.29 6.48
CA LEU A 101 -10.62 20.25 6.82
C LEU A 101 -10.22 19.55 8.12
N LEU A 102 -8.96 19.14 8.24
CA LEU A 102 -8.39 18.52 9.44
C LEU A 102 -7.15 19.29 9.87
N GLN A 103 -7.02 19.57 11.16
CA GLN A 103 -5.77 20.05 11.76
C GLN A 103 -5.43 19.20 12.97
N PHE A 104 -4.18 18.76 13.09
CA PHE A 104 -3.66 18.08 14.26
C PHE A 104 -2.40 18.80 14.75
N LYS A 105 -2.58 19.58 15.81
CA LYS A 105 -1.53 20.42 16.41
C LYS A 105 -0.88 19.73 17.59
N ASN A 106 0.44 19.86 17.67
CA ASN A 106 1.31 19.25 18.68
C ASN A 106 1.06 17.74 18.87
N GLY A 107 0.91 17.04 17.74
CA GLY A 107 0.54 15.63 17.72
C GLY A 107 1.63 14.73 18.27
N ARG A 108 1.29 13.96 19.29
CA ARG A 108 2.14 12.87 19.81
C ARG A 108 1.34 11.61 19.98
N ILE A 109 1.82 10.53 19.36
CA ILE A 109 1.16 9.22 19.36
C ILE A 109 1.96 8.26 20.22
N ILE A 110 1.30 7.66 21.20
CA ILE A 110 1.95 6.83 22.22
C ILE A 110 1.37 5.41 22.14
N ARG A 111 2.26 4.41 22.08
CA ARG A 111 1.88 2.99 22.15
C ARG A 111 2.67 2.33 23.25
N GLY A 112 1.97 1.81 24.26
CA GLY A 112 2.61 1.33 25.48
C GLY A 112 3.32 2.46 26.22
N LYS A 113 4.64 2.31 26.44
CA LYS A 113 5.50 3.31 27.11
C LYS A 113 6.30 4.19 26.14
N SER A 114 6.24 3.91 24.84
CA SER A 114 7.06 4.58 23.84
C SER A 114 6.24 5.56 23.01
N THR A 115 6.84 6.70 22.69
CA THR A 115 6.31 7.61 21.68
C THR A 115 6.67 7.06 20.31
N LEU A 116 5.66 6.78 19.48
CA LEU A 116 5.87 6.25 18.13
C LEU A 116 6.05 7.36 17.09
N LEU A 117 5.26 8.44 17.22
CA LEU A 117 5.28 9.55 16.28
C LEU A 117 5.12 10.86 17.06
N SER A 118 5.84 11.89 16.62
CA SER A 118 5.69 13.26 17.10
C SER A 118 5.85 14.22 15.94
N PHE A 119 4.96 15.21 15.85
CA PHE A 119 4.98 16.24 14.82
C PHE A 119 4.40 17.53 15.39
N SER A 120 4.83 18.68 14.83
CA SER A 120 4.34 19.99 15.27
C SER A 120 2.93 20.25 14.77
N ASP A 121 2.70 20.11 13.46
CA ASP A 121 1.40 20.39 12.84
C ASP A 121 1.19 19.45 11.64
N LEU A 122 -0.01 18.91 11.53
CA LEU A 122 -0.50 18.20 10.37
C LEU A 122 -1.80 18.88 9.92
N GLU A 123 -1.85 19.36 8.70
CA GLU A 123 -3.02 20.02 8.14
C GLU A 123 -3.44 19.31 6.86
N ILE A 124 -4.74 19.14 6.69
CA ILE A 124 -5.36 18.54 5.50
C ILE A 124 -6.45 19.50 5.03
N GLY A 125 -6.32 19.96 3.79
CA GLY A 125 -7.28 20.80 3.11
C GLY A 125 -8.44 20.01 2.49
N LEU A 126 -9.53 20.70 2.19
CA LEU A 126 -10.63 20.11 1.43
C LEU A 126 -10.19 19.82 -0.02
N GLY A 127 -10.48 18.61 -0.50
CA GLY A 127 -10.11 18.18 -1.86
C GLY A 127 -8.67 17.69 -1.99
N GLU A 128 -7.87 17.71 -0.92
CA GLU A 128 -6.52 17.14 -0.94
C GLU A 128 -6.54 15.61 -1.00
N TRP A 129 -5.73 15.05 -1.90
CA TRP A 129 -5.42 13.63 -1.96
C TRP A 129 -4.08 13.40 -1.27
N ILE A 130 -4.12 12.73 -0.11
CA ILE A 130 -2.93 12.52 0.72
C ILE A 130 -2.60 11.02 0.77
N THR A 131 -1.33 10.72 0.51
CA THR A 131 -0.78 9.37 0.67
C THR A 131 0.12 9.34 1.90
N ILE A 132 -0.14 8.43 2.84
CA ILE A 132 0.74 8.17 3.98
C ILE A 132 1.66 7.01 3.62
N THR A 133 2.96 7.27 3.49
CA THR A 133 3.96 6.28 3.10
C THR A 133 4.96 5.99 4.23
N GLY A 134 5.79 4.97 4.04
CA GLY A 134 6.84 4.57 4.98
C GLY A 134 6.90 3.05 5.17
N ALA A 135 7.98 2.56 5.79
CA ALA A 135 8.21 1.14 6.05
C ALA A 135 7.13 0.51 6.95
N ASN A 136 7.02 -0.81 6.92
CA ASN A 136 6.19 -1.56 7.85
C ASN A 136 6.56 -1.25 9.30
N GLY A 137 5.54 -1.10 10.15
CA GLY A 137 5.74 -0.72 11.55
C GLY A 137 6.09 0.76 11.80
N SER A 138 6.24 1.60 10.77
CA SER A 138 6.58 3.03 10.93
C SER A 138 5.50 3.89 11.64
N GLY A 139 4.32 3.33 11.89
CA GLY A 139 3.24 4.01 12.60
C GLY A 139 2.12 4.61 11.74
N LYS A 140 2.05 4.27 10.43
CA LYS A 140 1.00 4.74 9.51
C LYS A 140 -0.43 4.46 10.01
N THR A 141 -0.72 3.20 10.34
CA THR A 141 -2.02 2.78 10.89
C THR A 141 -2.28 3.47 12.22
N THR A 142 -1.27 3.55 13.08
CA THR A 142 -1.36 4.23 14.38
C THR A 142 -1.69 5.72 14.21
N LEU A 143 -1.13 6.40 13.21
CA LEU A 143 -1.49 7.78 12.85
C LEU A 143 -2.96 7.90 12.48
N LEU A 144 -3.45 7.07 11.57
CA LEU A 144 -4.86 7.08 11.15
C LEU A 144 -5.80 6.77 12.33
N GLU A 145 -5.51 5.74 13.11
CA GLU A 145 -6.28 5.39 14.31
C GLU A 145 -6.30 6.53 15.35
N SER A 146 -5.20 7.28 15.49
CA SER A 146 -5.14 8.44 16.38
C SER A 146 -6.03 9.59 15.90
N ILE A 147 -6.05 9.86 14.60
CA ILE A 147 -6.89 10.88 13.98
C ILE A 147 -8.37 10.51 14.15
N MET A 148 -8.69 9.22 13.98
CA MET A 148 -10.02 8.65 14.22
C MET A 148 -10.41 8.55 15.71
N GLN A 149 -9.51 8.93 16.63
CA GLN A 149 -9.69 8.84 18.08
C GLN A 149 -9.87 7.41 18.64
N LEU A 150 -9.41 6.39 17.93
CA LEU A 150 -9.50 4.99 18.34
C LEU A 150 -8.40 4.60 19.36
N ILE A 151 -7.29 5.34 19.38
CA ILE A 151 -6.17 5.12 20.29
C ILE A 151 -5.77 6.41 21.02
N LYS A 152 -4.95 6.27 22.06
CA LYS A 152 -4.46 7.40 22.85
C LYS A 152 -3.48 8.27 22.03
N TYR A 153 -3.70 9.58 22.08
CA TYR A 153 -2.82 10.59 21.52
C TYR A 153 -2.73 11.80 22.46
N GLN A 154 -1.74 12.67 22.21
CA GLN A 154 -1.62 14.01 22.80
C GLN A 154 -1.63 15.04 21.67
N GLY A 155 -2.02 16.28 22.01
CA GLY A 155 -2.23 17.36 21.06
C GLY A 155 -3.71 17.64 20.83
N ASP A 156 -3.98 18.53 19.87
CA ASP A 156 -5.32 19.02 19.57
C ASP A 156 -5.71 18.69 18.13
N VAL A 157 -6.81 17.97 17.97
CA VAL A 157 -7.38 17.63 16.67
C VAL A 157 -8.62 18.50 16.41
N TYR A 158 -8.66 19.14 15.24
CA TYR A 158 -9.77 19.93 14.75
C TYR A 158 -10.27 19.35 13.44
N PHE A 159 -11.60 19.26 13.28
CA PHE A 159 -12.27 18.92 12.03
C PHE A 159 -13.24 20.06 11.69
N GLU A 160 -13.14 20.63 10.49
CA GLU A 160 -13.92 21.82 10.07
C GLU A 160 -13.87 22.97 11.10
N ASN A 161 -12.66 23.25 11.63
CA ASN A 161 -12.39 24.21 12.71
C ASN A 161 -13.06 23.90 14.07
N GLN A 162 -13.73 22.75 14.22
CA GLN A 162 -14.29 22.29 15.49
C GLN A 162 -13.32 21.33 16.17
N ARG A 163 -12.98 21.61 17.43
CA ARG A 163 -12.10 20.72 18.20
C ARG A 163 -12.81 19.40 18.47
N LEU A 164 -12.22 18.30 18.03
CA LEU A 164 -12.75 16.96 18.28
C LEU A 164 -12.48 16.57 19.74
N THR A 165 -13.47 16.70 20.60
CA THR A 165 -13.41 16.14 21.95
C THR A 165 -13.66 14.62 21.88
N LYS A 166 -12.93 13.84 22.68
CA LYS A 166 -13.05 12.36 22.76
C LYS A 166 -14.47 11.89 22.51
N ILE A 167 -14.66 11.00 21.53
CA ILE A 167 -15.95 10.38 21.25
C ILE A 167 -16.42 9.66 22.53
N LYS A 168 -17.38 10.25 23.25
CA LYS A 168 -17.99 9.66 24.46
C LYS A 168 -18.85 8.43 24.15
N HIS A 169 -19.06 8.08 22.88
CA HIS A 169 -20.13 7.18 22.44
C HIS A 169 -19.76 6.11 21.39
N ALA A 170 -18.50 5.92 21.00
CA ALA A 170 -18.13 4.91 19.98
C ALA A 170 -18.11 3.46 20.49
N ALA A 171 -18.48 3.22 21.76
CA ALA A 171 -18.56 1.90 22.37
C ALA A 171 -19.89 1.72 23.13
N LYS A 172 -21.00 1.96 22.43
CA LYS A 172 -22.31 1.39 22.79
C LYS A 172 -22.86 0.63 21.61
#